data_AF-B4MJ37-F1
#
_entry.id   AF-B4MJ37-F1
#
_cell.length_a   1.000
_cell.length_b   1.000
_cell.length_c   1.000
_cell.angle_alpha   90.00
_cell.angle_beta   90.00
_cell.angle_gamma   90.00
#
_symmetry.space_group_name_H-M   'P 1'
#
loop_
_entity.id
_entity.type
_entity.pdbx_description
1 polymer ?
#
loop_
_entity_poly.entity_id
_entity_poly.type
_entity_poly.pdbx_seq_one_letter_code
_entity_poly.pdbx_strand_id
1 'polypeptide(L)'
;MSEDLKLMELMMYQSKSGENMECFSVYLPILQEVDTQYKIDYTKCWTDRQSGAITIEERYSEPRSNLSSTAYDICGPLLECEQKDSETQSVFECYEKVGTEKSTPLNNLTLDGAQLAREIAEDFRRIDIIADACYAESYRTYSNDRNDAQAKLEDCLANGI
;
A
#
# COMPACT_ATOMS: atom_id res chain seq x y z
N MET A 1 19.48 -16.54 -15.26
CA MET A 1 19.79 -16.64 -16.71
C MET A 1 20.90 -17.64 -17.04
N SER A 2 21.99 -17.76 -16.26
CA SER A 2 23.02 -18.80 -16.51
C SER A 2 22.70 -20.16 -15.90
N GLU A 3 21.95 -20.21 -14.78
CA GLU A 3 21.62 -21.46 -14.07
C GLU A 3 20.37 -22.12 -14.65
N ASP A 4 19.34 -21.34 -14.99
CA ASP A 4 18.12 -21.85 -15.66
C ASP A 4 18.43 -22.58 -16.98
N LEU A 5 19.47 -22.13 -17.70
CA LEU A 5 19.90 -22.73 -18.96
C LEU A 5 20.59 -24.09 -18.73
N LYS A 6 21.38 -24.22 -17.65
CA LYS A 6 22.01 -25.49 -17.26
C LYS A 6 20.96 -26.51 -16.80
N LEU A 7 19.96 -26.08 -16.02
CA LEU A 7 18.85 -26.94 -15.62
C LEU A 7 18.08 -27.43 -16.86
N MET A 8 17.81 -26.55 -17.83
CA MET A 8 17.15 -26.94 -19.09
C MET A 8 17.99 -27.94 -19.90
N GLU A 9 19.31 -27.76 -19.98
CA GLU A 9 20.21 -28.72 -20.65
C GLU A 9 20.26 -30.07 -19.93
N LEU A 10 20.32 -30.09 -18.60
CA LEU A 10 20.28 -31.31 -17.77
C LEU A 10 18.95 -32.05 -17.94
N MET A 11 17.83 -31.32 -17.87
CA MET A 11 16.50 -31.87 -18.11
C MET A 11 16.39 -32.46 -19.53
N MET A 12 16.91 -31.78 -20.55
CA MET A 12 16.93 -32.30 -21.94
C MET A 12 17.87 -33.49 -22.15
N TYR A 13 18.98 -33.57 -21.40
CA TYR A 13 19.93 -34.67 -21.48
C TYR A 13 19.35 -35.94 -20.83
N GLN A 14 18.75 -35.81 -19.65
CA GLN A 14 18.14 -36.93 -18.92
C GLN A 14 16.80 -37.36 -19.48
N SER A 15 16.04 -36.45 -20.09
CA SER A 15 14.87 -36.85 -20.88
C SER A 15 15.23 -37.75 -22.07
N LYS A 16 16.51 -37.77 -22.51
CA LYS A 16 17.01 -38.66 -23.57
C LYS A 16 17.58 -39.97 -23.06
N SER A 17 18.12 -40.04 -21.84
CA SER A 17 18.66 -41.30 -21.25
C SER A 17 17.62 -42.07 -20.44
N GLY A 18 16.60 -41.39 -19.89
CA GLY A 18 15.58 -41.99 -19.03
C GLY A 18 16.06 -42.32 -17.60
N GLU A 19 17.29 -41.92 -17.26
CA GLU A 19 17.88 -42.12 -15.93
C GLU A 19 17.35 -41.09 -14.93
N ASN A 20 17.13 -41.52 -13.69
CA ASN A 20 16.72 -40.70 -12.54
C ASN A 20 15.43 -39.88 -12.74
N MET A 21 14.51 -40.33 -13.60
CA MET A 21 13.25 -39.63 -13.88
C MET A 21 12.33 -39.51 -12.64
N GLU A 22 12.50 -40.38 -11.64
CA GLU A 22 11.79 -40.32 -10.36
C GLU A 22 12.06 -39.01 -9.58
N CYS A 23 13.22 -38.37 -9.80
CA CYS A 23 13.55 -37.07 -9.21
C CYS A 23 12.52 -35.99 -9.57
N PHE A 24 11.97 -36.02 -10.80
CA PHE A 24 10.92 -35.08 -11.20
C PHE A 24 9.65 -35.27 -10.38
N SER A 25 9.26 -36.51 -10.07
CA SER A 25 8.06 -36.77 -9.26
C SER A 25 8.20 -36.31 -7.81
N VAL A 26 9.44 -36.20 -7.32
CA VAL A 26 9.75 -35.72 -5.96
C VAL A 26 9.84 -34.20 -5.91
N TYR A 27 10.64 -33.59 -6.80
CA TYR A 27 11.00 -32.18 -6.67
C TYR A 27 10.11 -31.22 -7.47
N LEU A 28 9.42 -31.66 -8.53
CA LEU A 28 8.46 -30.77 -9.21
C LEU A 28 7.30 -30.34 -8.30
N PRO A 29 6.68 -31.23 -7.49
CA PRO A 29 5.67 -30.79 -6.51
C PRO A 29 6.23 -29.79 -5.49
N ILE A 30 7.47 -29.98 -5.04
CA ILE A 30 8.12 -29.05 -4.09
C ILE A 30 8.31 -27.67 -4.73
N LEU A 31 8.82 -27.61 -5.96
CA LEU A 31 8.97 -26.35 -6.70
C LEU A 31 7.61 -25.66 -6.92
N GLN A 32 6.56 -26.42 -7.23
CA GLN A 32 5.19 -25.90 -7.36
C GLN A 32 4.63 -25.38 -6.04
N GLU A 33 4.93 -26.05 -4.93
CA GLU A 33 4.55 -25.60 -3.58
C GLU A 33 5.23 -24.28 -3.24
N VAL A 34 6.52 -24.14 -3.53
CA VAL A 34 7.28 -22.88 -3.34
C VAL A 34 6.68 -21.74 -4.18
N ASP A 35 6.39 -21.96 -5.47
CA ASP A 35 5.74 -20.96 -6.32
C ASP A 35 4.33 -20.59 -5.80
N THR A 36 3.57 -21.57 -5.29
CA THR A 36 2.23 -21.36 -4.73
C THR A 36 2.29 -20.55 -3.44
N GLN A 37 3.22 -20.89 -2.55
CA GLN A 37 3.41 -20.21 -1.27
C GLN A 37 3.82 -18.75 -1.48
N TYR A 38 4.75 -18.48 -2.41
CA TYR A 38 5.12 -17.12 -2.78
C TYR A 38 3.93 -16.28 -3.25
N LYS A 39 3.05 -16.86 -4.08
CA LYS A 39 1.83 -16.18 -4.52
C LYS A 39 0.90 -15.86 -3.35
N ILE A 40 0.74 -16.78 -2.41
CA ILE A 40 -0.07 -16.56 -1.20
C ILE A 40 0.52 -15.41 -0.37
N ASP A 41 1.81 -15.45 -0.07
CA ASP A 41 2.48 -14.47 0.78
C ASP A 41 2.49 -13.08 0.15
N TYR A 42 2.78 -12.99 -1.16
CA TYR A 42 2.70 -11.75 -1.90
C TYR A 42 1.27 -11.16 -1.87
N THR A 43 0.26 -12.00 -2.12
CA THR A 43 -1.15 -11.57 -2.10
C THR A 43 -1.58 -11.10 -0.72
N LYS A 44 -1.06 -11.74 0.33
CA LYS A 44 -1.27 -11.32 1.71
C LYS A 44 -0.68 -9.93 1.96
N CYS A 45 0.58 -9.69 1.59
CA CYS A 45 1.20 -8.36 1.72
C CYS A 45 0.36 -7.26 1.05
N TRP A 46 -0.13 -7.53 -0.16
CA TRP A 46 -1.00 -6.61 -0.90
C TRP A 46 -2.33 -6.37 -0.17
N THR A 47 -2.99 -7.44 0.28
CA THR A 47 -4.28 -7.35 0.97
C THR A 47 -4.16 -6.59 2.29
N ASP A 48 -3.11 -6.87 3.07
CA ASP A 48 -2.84 -6.18 4.33
C ASP A 48 -2.62 -4.68 4.09
N ARG A 49 -1.91 -4.30 3.02
CA ARG A 49 -1.73 -2.91 2.62
C ARG A 49 -3.04 -2.22 2.22
N GLN A 50 -3.91 -2.91 1.48
CA GLN A 50 -5.22 -2.37 1.09
C GLN A 50 -6.12 -2.16 2.30
N SER A 51 -6.17 -3.14 3.20
CA SER A 51 -6.89 -3.05 4.47
C SER A 51 -6.38 -1.88 5.32
N GLY A 52 -5.06 -1.74 5.43
CA GLY A 52 -4.43 -0.62 6.13
C GLY A 52 -4.82 0.76 5.57
N ALA A 53 -4.90 0.90 4.25
CA ALA A 53 -5.37 2.16 3.64
C ALA A 53 -6.82 2.48 3.97
N ILE A 54 -7.70 1.48 3.96
CA ILE A 54 -9.11 1.67 4.33
C ILE A 54 -9.19 2.14 5.79
N THR A 55 -8.46 1.49 6.70
CA THR A 55 -8.42 1.89 8.11
C THR A 55 -7.87 3.32 8.31
N ILE A 56 -6.88 3.73 7.52
CA ILE A 56 -6.39 5.13 7.55
C ILE A 56 -7.50 6.08 7.11
N GLU A 57 -8.13 5.86 5.96
CA GLU A 57 -9.22 6.72 5.47
C GLU A 57 -10.37 6.82 6.49
N GLU A 58 -10.77 5.69 7.09
CA GLU A 58 -11.80 5.65 8.13
C GLU A 58 -11.39 6.49 9.36
N ARG A 59 -10.13 6.39 9.81
CA ARG A 59 -9.60 7.17 10.94
C ARG A 59 -9.71 8.68 10.71
N TYR A 60 -9.44 9.15 9.50
CA TYR A 60 -9.45 10.59 9.18
C TYR A 60 -10.82 11.10 8.69
N SER A 61 -11.81 10.23 8.52
CA SER A 61 -13.15 10.60 8.06
C SER A 61 -13.87 11.60 8.98
N GLU A 62 -13.86 11.35 10.29
CA GLU A 62 -14.47 12.23 11.29
C GLU A 62 -13.72 13.58 11.42
N PRO A 63 -12.38 13.62 11.59
CA PRO A 63 -11.62 14.87 11.56
C PRO A 63 -11.89 15.71 10.30
N ARG A 64 -11.97 15.08 9.13
CA ARG A 64 -12.32 15.74 7.88
C ARG A 64 -13.73 16.34 7.92
N SER A 65 -14.70 15.59 8.44
CA SER A 65 -16.08 16.09 8.61
C SER A 65 -16.13 17.29 9.56
N ASN A 66 -15.41 17.22 10.68
CA ASN A 66 -15.33 18.29 11.67
C ASN A 66 -14.71 19.57 11.09
N LEU A 67 -13.62 19.45 10.33
CA LEU A 67 -13.04 20.59 9.61
C LEU A 67 -14.02 21.16 8.58
N SER A 68 -14.77 20.32 7.86
CA SER A 68 -15.77 20.78 6.89
C SER A 68 -16.89 21.57 7.58
N SER A 69 -17.39 21.10 8.73
CA SER A 69 -18.39 21.82 9.52
C SER A 69 -17.83 23.16 10.01
N THR A 70 -16.62 23.14 10.55
CA THR A 70 -15.94 24.34 11.05
C THR A 70 -15.72 25.36 9.92
N ALA A 71 -15.35 24.90 8.72
CA ALA A 71 -15.23 25.75 7.55
C ALA A 71 -16.56 26.42 7.18
N TYR A 72 -17.67 25.69 7.27
CA TYR A 72 -19.00 26.23 7.03
C TYR A 72 -19.38 27.28 8.09
N ASP A 73 -19.12 27.02 9.36
CA ASP A 73 -19.42 27.96 10.46
C ASP A 73 -18.57 29.25 10.43
N ILE A 74 -17.40 29.18 9.79
CA ILE A 74 -16.49 30.32 9.59
C ILE A 74 -16.91 31.11 8.35
N CYS A 75 -17.09 30.44 7.21
CA CYS A 75 -17.30 31.10 5.93
C CYS A 75 -18.77 31.42 5.64
N GLY A 76 -19.71 30.64 6.15
CA GLY A 76 -21.16 30.83 5.95
C GLY A 76 -21.65 32.22 6.35
N PRO A 77 -21.30 32.74 7.56
CA PRO A 77 -21.71 34.08 7.97
C PRO A 77 -21.25 35.21 7.03
N LEU A 78 -20.10 35.05 6.35
CA LEU A 78 -19.65 36.02 5.35
C LEU A 78 -20.55 36.02 4.12
N LEU A 79 -21.08 34.86 3.72
CA LEU A 79 -22.01 34.75 2.59
C LEU A 79 -23.39 35.34 2.91
N GLU A 80 -23.76 35.43 4.19
CA GLU A 80 -25.03 36.02 4.63
C GLU A 80 -25.00 37.55 4.64
N CYS A 81 -23.83 38.20 4.65
CA CYS A 81 -23.74 39.66 4.69
C CYS A 81 -24.40 40.35 3.48
N GLU A 82 -24.34 39.72 2.31
CA GLU A 82 -25.01 40.21 1.09
C GLU A 82 -26.54 40.10 1.17
N GLN A 83 -27.06 39.20 2.01
CA GLN A 83 -28.49 38.87 2.05
C GLN A 83 -29.26 39.62 3.15
N LYS A 84 -28.57 40.21 4.13
CA LYS A 84 -29.20 40.72 5.36
C LYS A 84 -29.65 42.19 5.30
N ASP A 85 -29.11 43.03 4.42
CA ASP A 85 -29.41 44.47 4.41
C ASP A 85 -29.52 45.07 3.00
N SER A 86 -30.47 45.99 2.81
CA SER A 86 -30.70 46.67 1.53
C SER A 86 -29.84 47.93 1.32
N GLU A 87 -29.12 48.39 2.34
CA GLU A 87 -28.22 49.55 2.26
C GLU A 87 -26.76 49.12 2.14
N THR A 88 -26.06 49.65 1.14
CA THR A 88 -24.67 49.30 0.81
C THR A 88 -23.70 49.46 1.99
N GLN A 89 -23.91 50.45 2.86
CA GLN A 89 -23.06 50.68 4.02
C GLN A 89 -23.15 49.51 5.03
N SER A 90 -24.36 49.06 5.36
CA SER A 90 -24.57 47.95 6.31
C SER A 90 -23.94 46.64 5.83
N VAL A 91 -23.99 46.40 4.51
CA VAL A 91 -23.31 45.24 3.90
C VAL A 91 -21.80 45.30 4.13
N PHE A 92 -21.16 46.47 3.92
CA PHE A 92 -19.73 46.64 4.16
C PHE A 92 -19.35 46.50 5.64
N GLU A 93 -20.13 47.07 6.55
CA GLU A 93 -19.92 46.94 7.99
C GLU A 93 -20.08 45.48 8.47
N CYS A 94 -21.01 44.73 7.87
CA CYS A 94 -21.14 43.29 8.12
C CYS A 94 -19.87 42.54 7.72
N TYR A 95 -19.33 42.78 6.52
CA TYR A 95 -18.09 42.14 6.07
C TYR A 95 -16.89 42.49 6.96
N GLU A 96 -16.75 43.74 7.38
CA GLU A 96 -15.70 44.16 8.30
C GLU A 96 -15.79 43.40 9.64
N LYS A 97 -16.98 43.40 10.25
CA LYS A 97 -17.22 42.77 11.54
C LYS A 97 -17.01 41.26 11.48
N VAL A 98 -17.72 40.58 10.58
CA VAL A 98 -17.67 39.12 10.46
C VAL A 98 -16.28 38.68 10.02
N GLY A 99 -15.66 39.39 9.07
CA GLY A 99 -14.29 39.10 8.62
C GLY A 99 -13.28 39.18 9.78
N THR A 100 -13.40 40.22 10.62
CA THR A 100 -12.55 40.36 11.81
C THR A 100 -12.78 39.22 12.81
N GLU A 101 -14.04 38.93 13.15
CA GLU A 101 -14.41 37.85 14.08
C GLU A 101 -13.95 36.46 13.61
N LYS A 102 -14.00 36.21 12.29
CA LYS A 102 -13.70 34.89 11.69
C LYS A 102 -12.25 34.73 11.23
N SER A 103 -11.45 35.79 11.20
CA SER A 103 -10.05 35.77 10.76
C SER A 103 -9.17 34.77 11.51
N THR A 104 -9.21 34.78 12.85
CA THR A 104 -8.40 33.89 13.69
C THR A 104 -8.88 32.44 13.61
N PRO A 105 -10.20 32.14 13.75
CA PRO A 105 -10.72 30.79 13.50
C PRO A 105 -10.35 30.25 12.11
N LEU A 106 -10.41 31.08 11.06
CA LEU A 106 -10.02 30.68 9.71
C LEU A 106 -8.54 30.31 9.65
N ASN A 107 -7.67 31.09 10.27
CA ASN A 107 -6.24 30.75 10.34
C ASN A 107 -6.02 29.41 11.06
N ASN A 108 -6.68 29.17 12.19
CA ASN A 108 -6.57 27.89 12.91
C ASN A 108 -7.06 26.72 12.05
N LEU A 109 -8.20 26.86 11.37
CA LEU A 109 -8.70 25.86 10.42
C LEU A 109 -7.63 25.50 9.36
N THR A 110 -6.92 26.49 8.82
CA THR A 110 -5.85 26.22 7.84
C THR A 110 -4.67 25.45 8.44
N LEU A 111 -4.30 25.76 9.68
CA LEU A 111 -3.20 25.10 10.38
C LEU A 111 -3.57 23.65 10.73
N ASP A 112 -4.78 23.43 11.26
CA ASP A 112 -5.30 22.11 11.59
C ASP A 112 -5.42 21.24 10.34
N GLY A 113 -5.94 21.79 9.25
CA GLY A 113 -6.00 21.10 7.96
C GLY A 113 -4.62 20.72 7.43
N ALA A 114 -3.64 21.64 7.51
CA ALA A 114 -2.27 21.34 7.11
C ALA A 114 -1.61 20.28 8.00
N GLN A 115 -1.92 20.26 9.29
CA GLN A 115 -1.45 19.23 10.21
C GLN A 115 -2.02 17.85 9.86
N LEU A 116 -3.35 17.73 9.78
CA LEU A 116 -4.00 16.46 9.45
C LEU A 116 -3.58 15.93 8.07
N ALA A 117 -3.36 16.81 7.09
CA ALA A 117 -2.84 16.44 5.78
C ALA A 117 -1.43 15.82 5.84
N ARG A 118 -0.56 16.31 6.74
CA ARG A 118 0.77 15.71 6.96
C ARG A 118 0.66 14.39 7.70
N GLU A 119 -0.20 14.31 8.71
CA GLU A 119 -0.40 13.10 9.51
C GLU A 119 -0.91 11.93 8.66
N ILE A 120 -1.96 12.14 7.85
CA ILE A 120 -2.48 11.10 6.97
C ILE A 120 -1.44 10.67 5.92
N ALA A 121 -0.65 11.61 5.38
CA ALA A 121 0.42 11.30 4.44
C ALA A 121 1.52 10.43 5.06
N GLU A 122 1.91 10.69 6.32
CA GLU A 122 2.87 9.86 7.05
C GLU A 122 2.32 8.47 7.37
N ASP A 123 1.03 8.37 7.73
CA ASP A 123 0.36 7.08 7.94
C ASP A 123 0.38 6.25 6.64
N PHE A 124 0.10 6.86 5.48
CA PHE A 124 0.21 6.19 4.18
C PHE A 124 1.65 5.76 3.87
N ARG A 125 2.62 6.65 4.07
CA ARG A 125 4.05 6.33 3.88
C ARG A 125 4.49 5.16 4.75
N ARG A 126 4.00 5.07 5.99
CA ARG A 126 4.31 3.98 6.91
C ARG A 126 3.77 2.64 6.41
N ILE A 127 2.53 2.58 5.91
CA ILE A 127 1.98 1.32 5.40
C ILE A 127 2.64 0.89 4.10
N ASP A 128 3.08 1.82 3.25
CA ASP A 128 3.87 1.52 2.05
C ASP A 128 5.20 0.86 2.43
N ILE A 129 5.92 1.42 3.41
CA ILE A 129 7.19 0.84 3.90
C ILE A 129 6.99 -0.58 4.45
N ILE A 130 5.91 -0.80 5.20
CA ILE A 130 5.59 -2.12 5.74
C ILE A 130 5.28 -3.11 4.60
N ALA A 131 4.53 -2.67 3.58
CA ALA A 131 4.21 -3.50 2.42
C ALA A 131 5.47 -3.86 1.63
N ASP A 132 6.35 -2.89 1.37
CA ASP A 132 7.62 -3.10 0.66
C ASP A 132 8.52 -4.10 1.39
N ALA A 133 8.63 -3.98 2.72
CA ALA A 133 9.36 -4.93 3.54
C ALA A 133 8.75 -6.34 3.46
N CYS A 134 7.42 -6.44 3.46
CA CYS A 134 6.70 -7.71 3.31
C CYS A 134 6.99 -8.35 1.94
N TYR A 135 6.90 -7.59 0.84
CA TYR A 135 7.20 -8.11 -0.49
C TYR A 135 8.66 -8.57 -0.62
N ALA A 136 9.59 -7.81 -0.08
CA ALA A 136 11.01 -8.15 -0.11
C ALA A 136 11.30 -9.44 0.68
N GLU A 137 10.64 -9.63 1.83
CA GLU A 137 10.76 -10.87 2.60
C GLU A 137 10.15 -12.06 1.86
N SER A 138 8.92 -11.92 1.34
CA SER A 138 8.27 -12.98 0.55
C SER A 138 9.13 -13.41 -0.65
N TYR A 139 9.75 -12.45 -1.34
CA TYR A 139 10.66 -12.74 -2.45
C TYR A 139 11.97 -13.41 -1.98
N ARG A 140 12.53 -12.99 -0.85
CA ARG A 140 13.73 -13.61 -0.28
C ARG A 140 13.49 -15.07 0.07
N THR A 141 12.39 -15.36 0.76
CA THR A 141 11.99 -16.73 1.10
C THR A 141 11.79 -17.56 -0.16
N TYR A 142 11.00 -17.05 -1.11
CA TYR A 142 10.79 -17.69 -2.41
C TYR A 142 12.11 -18.03 -3.11
N SER A 143 13.02 -17.06 -3.23
CA SER A 143 14.29 -17.25 -3.92
C SER A 143 15.15 -18.30 -3.22
N ASN A 144 15.21 -18.28 -1.89
CA ASN A 144 16.00 -19.24 -1.13
C ASN A 144 15.44 -20.66 -1.27
N ASP A 145 14.14 -20.82 -1.06
CA ASP A 145 13.48 -22.13 -1.10
C ASP A 145 13.49 -22.72 -2.50
N ARG A 146 13.31 -21.88 -3.53
CA ARG A 146 13.36 -22.32 -4.92
C ARG A 146 14.77 -22.73 -5.34
N ASN A 147 15.78 -21.98 -4.93
CA ASN A 147 17.19 -22.32 -5.20
C ASN A 147 17.58 -23.63 -4.50
N ASP A 148 17.13 -23.85 -3.26
CA ASP A 148 17.38 -25.10 -2.52
C ASP A 148 16.67 -26.29 -3.19
N ALA A 149 15.39 -26.15 -3.54
CA ALA A 149 14.64 -27.20 -4.25
C ALA A 149 15.23 -27.51 -5.62
N GLN A 150 15.70 -26.49 -6.35
CA GLN A 150 16.37 -26.67 -7.63
C GLN A 150 17.72 -27.36 -7.48
N ALA A 151 18.54 -26.96 -6.50
CA ALA A 151 19.83 -27.60 -6.24
C ALA A 151 19.66 -29.09 -5.90
N LYS A 152 18.64 -29.44 -5.11
CA LYS A 152 18.31 -30.83 -4.79
C LYS A 152 17.81 -31.61 -6.00
N LEU A 153 17.03 -30.99 -6.88
CA LEU A 153 16.64 -31.60 -8.15
C LEU A 153 17.88 -31.86 -9.01
N GLU A 154 18.77 -30.88 -9.18
CA GLU A 154 20.00 -31.03 -9.96
C GLU A 154 20.91 -32.14 -9.41
N ASP A 155 21.07 -32.22 -8.08
CA ASP A 155 21.83 -33.27 -7.42
C ASP A 155 21.20 -34.66 -7.64
N CYS A 156 19.88 -34.78 -7.44
CA CYS A 156 19.16 -36.04 -7.67
C CYS A 156 19.25 -36.49 -9.13
N LEU A 157 19.11 -35.55 -10.06
CA LEU A 157 19.26 -35.80 -11.48
C LEU A 157 20.68 -36.33 -11.77
N ALA A 158 21.72 -35.72 -11.21
CA ALA A 158 23.11 -36.13 -11.42
C ALA A 158 23.48 -37.48 -10.76
N ASN A 159 22.96 -37.74 -9.56
CA ASN A 159 23.45 -38.82 -8.69
C ASN A 159 22.41 -39.91 -8.36
N GLY A 160 21.15 -39.72 -8.70
CA GLY A 160 20.01 -40.51 -8.23
C GLY A 160 19.53 -40.06 -6.85
N ILE A 161 18.49 -40.73 -6.32
CA ILE A 161 18.01 -40.54 -4.93
C ILE A 161 18.99 -41.16 -3.92
#